data_AF-A0A7Y2LAL7-F1
#
_entry.id   AF-A0A7Y2LAL7-F1
#
_cell.length_a   1.000
_cell.length_b   1.000
_cell.length_c   1.000
_cell.angle_alpha   90.00
_cell.angle_beta   90.00
_cell.angle_gamma   90.00
#
_symmetry.space_group_name_H-M   'P 1'
#
loop_
_entity.id
_entity.type
_entity.pdbx_description
1 polymer ?
#
loop_
_entity_poly.entity_id
_entity_poly.type
_entity_poly.pdbx_seq_one_letter_code
_entity_poly.pdbx_strand_id
1 'polypeptide(L)'
;MSKKRIIKIVLAVIMVIGAAFFLSYMLFYNPSYLYSEVHNKYYKNLKNIDLAKGLTAEEKLEDFEYLYDTLQKNYPFFEMGKRKRGFDWLSHKEEFEKKIRETKNNVEFYNEIKRMVTLLQVAHARLVSPELFQVFQKAFNEVVKSEEKQLNPLSNPIIIKDYKYWKQTIKETTYILPIAFSYIEGKYVAIPYNKNESLKE
;
A
#
# COMPACT_ATOMS: atom_id res chain seq x y z
N MET A 1 60.77 10.41 8.86
CA MET A 1 59.91 10.60 7.66
C MET A 1 59.59 12.10 7.53
N SER A 2 59.73 12.71 6.34
CA SER A 2 59.55 14.17 6.22
C SER A 2 58.09 14.60 6.44
N LYS A 3 57.86 15.80 7.00
CA LYS A 3 56.51 16.36 7.19
C LYS A 3 55.68 16.32 5.90
N LYS A 4 56.30 16.62 4.75
CA LYS A 4 55.67 16.53 3.42
C LYS A 4 55.21 15.10 3.08
N ARG A 5 55.98 14.07 3.47
CA ARG A 5 55.64 12.66 3.22
C ARG A 5 54.53 12.17 4.16
N ILE A 6 54.52 12.62 5.43
CA ILE A 6 53.43 12.36 6.39
C ILE A 6 52.11 12.99 5.89
N ILE A 7 52.13 14.26 5.49
CA ILE A 7 50.94 14.97 4.99
C ILE A 7 50.34 14.26 3.76
N LYS A 8 51.18 13.81 2.82
CA LYS A 8 50.72 13.03 1.65
C LYS A 8 50.04 11.72 2.04
N ILE A 9 50.59 11.00 3.02
CA ILE A 9 49.99 9.75 3.51
C ILE A 9 48.64 10.03 4.18
N VAL A 10 48.55 11.05 5.03
CA VAL A 10 47.29 11.43 5.69
C VAL A 10 46.21 11.84 4.67
N LEU A 11 46.56 12.64 3.67
CA LEU A 11 45.64 13.03 2.60
C LEU A 11 45.18 11.83 1.77
N ALA A 12 46.06 10.87 1.48
CA ALA A 12 45.70 9.64 0.78
C ALA A 12 44.72 8.79 1.61
N VAL A 13 44.94 8.67 2.92
CA VAL A 13 44.03 7.95 3.83
C VAL A 13 42.66 8.62 3.88
N ILE A 14 42.60 9.96 3.99
CA ILE A 14 41.33 10.70 3.98
C ILE A 14 40.57 10.50 2.66
N MET A 15 41.28 10.52 1.52
CA MET A 15 40.65 10.24 0.22
C MET A 15 40.09 8.83 0.13
N VAL A 16 40.80 7.82 0.64
CA VAL A 16 40.32 6.43 0.65
C VAL A 16 39.08 6.29 1.52
N ILE A 17 39.07 6.89 2.72
CA ILE A 17 37.91 6.89 3.62
C ILE A 17 36.73 7.61 2.97
N GLY A 18 36.97 8.77 2.34
CA GLY A 18 35.93 9.52 1.63
C GLY A 18 35.35 8.74 0.45
N ALA A 19 36.19 8.06 -0.33
CA ALA A 19 35.75 7.20 -1.43
C ALA A 19 34.92 6.01 -0.92
N ALA A 20 35.34 5.37 0.18
CA ALA A 20 34.58 4.28 0.81
C ALA A 20 33.22 4.76 1.34
N PHE A 21 33.17 5.94 1.95
CA PHE A 21 31.92 6.54 2.43
C PHE A 21 30.99 6.91 1.27
N PHE A 22 31.54 7.46 0.18
CA PHE A 22 30.79 7.77 -1.03
C PHE A 22 30.24 6.51 -1.72
N LEU A 23 31.05 5.44 -1.83
CA LEU A 23 30.60 4.15 -2.35
C LEU A 23 29.51 3.53 -1.48
N SER A 24 29.68 3.58 -0.15
CA SER A 24 28.66 3.14 0.80
C SER A 24 27.36 3.93 0.61
N TYR A 25 27.45 5.26 0.54
CA TYR A 25 26.29 6.12 0.28
C TYR A 25 25.61 5.76 -1.05
N MET A 26 26.37 5.59 -2.13
CA MET A 26 25.84 5.18 -3.43
C MET A 26 25.17 3.79 -3.39
N LEU A 27 25.61 2.88 -2.53
CA LEU A 27 24.97 1.56 -2.39
C LEU A 27 23.68 1.64 -1.56
N PHE A 28 23.71 2.32 -0.42
CA PHE A 28 22.56 2.41 0.50
C PHE A 28 21.46 3.37 0.05
N TYR A 29 21.80 4.41 -0.71
CA TYR A 29 20.84 5.41 -1.20
C TYR A 29 20.46 5.24 -2.67
N ASN A 30 20.96 4.20 -3.35
CA ASN A 30 20.48 3.86 -4.69
C ASN A 30 19.12 3.15 -4.58
N PRO A 31 18.04 3.73 -5.13
CA PRO A 31 16.69 3.15 -5.07
C PRO A 31 16.63 1.72 -5.59
N SER A 32 17.47 1.36 -6.57
CA SER A 32 17.52 0.01 -7.13
C SER A 32 17.92 -1.06 -6.10
N TYR A 33 18.75 -0.72 -5.11
CA TYR A 33 19.13 -1.64 -4.03
C TYR A 33 17.91 -2.00 -3.17
N LEU A 34 17.14 -1.00 -2.74
CA LEU A 34 15.91 -1.19 -1.97
C LEU A 34 14.88 -2.01 -2.75
N TYR A 35 14.69 -1.74 -4.05
CA TYR A 35 13.80 -2.54 -4.90
C TYR A 35 14.27 -3.99 -5.01
N SER A 36 15.58 -4.23 -5.15
CA SER A 36 16.13 -5.58 -5.23
C SER A 36 15.96 -6.37 -3.93
N GLU A 37 16.11 -5.74 -2.77
CA GLU A 37 15.93 -6.38 -1.47
C GLU A 37 14.48 -6.80 -1.25
N VAL A 38 13.53 -5.87 -1.48
CA VAL A 38 12.10 -6.15 -1.39
C VAL A 38 11.70 -7.25 -2.36
N HIS A 39 12.18 -7.17 -3.61
CA HIS A 39 11.92 -8.19 -4.62
C HIS A 39 12.42 -9.57 -4.19
N ASN A 40 13.67 -9.66 -3.75
CA ASN A 40 14.28 -10.92 -3.33
C ASN A 40 13.56 -11.51 -2.11
N LYS A 41 13.14 -10.67 -1.16
CA LYS A 41 12.48 -11.12 0.06
C LYS A 41 11.05 -11.59 -0.17
N TYR A 42 10.27 -10.86 -0.97
CA TYR A 42 8.82 -11.09 -1.06
C TYR A 42 8.33 -11.64 -2.41
N TYR A 43 9.00 -11.29 -3.52
CA TYR A 43 8.44 -11.53 -4.87
C TYR A 43 9.19 -12.57 -5.71
N LYS A 44 10.48 -12.81 -5.42
CA LYS A 44 11.33 -13.72 -6.19
C LYS A 44 10.83 -15.17 -6.18
N ASN A 45 10.38 -15.64 -5.02
CA ASN A 45 9.90 -17.01 -4.81
C ASN A 45 8.40 -17.06 -4.54
N LEU A 46 7.65 -16.10 -5.09
CA LEU A 46 6.21 -16.05 -4.90
C LEU A 46 5.58 -17.36 -5.43
N LYS A 47 4.76 -18.01 -4.60
CA LYS A 47 4.11 -19.25 -4.99
C LYS A 47 2.87 -18.93 -5.82
N ASN A 48 2.68 -19.69 -6.89
CA ASN A 48 1.44 -19.63 -7.66
C ASN A 48 0.34 -20.34 -6.86
N ILE A 49 -0.63 -19.57 -6.37
CA ILE A 49 -1.80 -20.10 -5.67
C ILE A 49 -3.01 -20.22 -6.60
N ASP A 50 -3.82 -21.24 -6.37
CA ASP A 50 -5.08 -21.44 -7.08
C ASP A 50 -6.20 -20.73 -6.31
N LEU A 51 -6.36 -19.43 -6.58
CA LEU A 51 -7.39 -18.61 -5.95
C LEU A 51 -8.82 -19.12 -6.18
N ALA A 52 -9.06 -19.92 -7.22
CA ALA A 52 -10.37 -20.49 -7.49
C ALA A 52 -10.79 -21.55 -6.45
N LYS A 53 -9.83 -22.17 -5.75
CA LYS A 53 -10.11 -23.09 -4.63
C LYS A 53 -10.67 -22.40 -3.39
N GLY A 54 -10.52 -21.08 -3.30
CA GLY A 54 -10.85 -20.31 -2.10
C GLY A 54 -9.76 -20.42 -1.04
N LEU A 55 -9.65 -19.36 -0.24
CA LEU A 55 -8.78 -19.33 0.95
C LEU A 55 -9.50 -20.03 2.12
N THR A 56 -8.73 -20.76 2.91
CA THR A 56 -9.17 -21.33 4.20
C THR A 56 -9.46 -20.22 5.23
N ALA A 57 -10.14 -20.55 6.32
CA ALA A 57 -10.42 -19.58 7.38
C ALA A 57 -9.12 -19.11 8.06
N GLU A 58 -8.16 -20.02 8.21
CA GLU A 58 -6.84 -19.77 8.78
C GLU A 58 -6.00 -18.85 7.89
N GLU A 59 -5.95 -19.10 6.58
CA GLU A 59 -5.23 -18.22 5.62
C GLU A 59 -5.81 -16.81 5.59
N LYS A 60 -7.15 -16.68 5.61
CA LYS A 60 -7.81 -15.37 5.67
C LYS A 60 -7.50 -14.62 6.96
N LEU A 61 -7.44 -15.34 8.08
CA LEU A 61 -7.10 -14.74 9.37
C LEU A 61 -5.63 -14.30 9.38
N GLU A 62 -4.71 -15.11 8.86
CA GLU A 62 -3.29 -14.77 8.74
C GLU A 62 -3.10 -13.50 7.89
N ASP A 63 -3.79 -13.40 6.75
CA ASP A 63 -3.78 -12.20 5.90
C ASP A 63 -4.35 -10.97 6.62
N PHE A 64 -5.41 -11.14 7.41
CA PHE A 64 -5.96 -10.07 8.25
C PHE A 64 -4.98 -9.64 9.34
N GLU A 65 -4.35 -10.57 10.05
CA GLU A 65 -3.37 -10.28 11.09
C GLU A 65 -2.19 -9.51 10.52
N TYR A 66 -1.69 -9.93 9.35
CA TYR A 66 -0.64 -9.21 8.63
C TYR A 66 -1.05 -7.76 8.30
N LEU A 67 -2.27 -7.55 7.80
CA LEU A 67 -2.81 -6.21 7.52
C LEU A 67 -2.92 -5.38 8.81
N TYR A 68 -3.51 -5.94 9.86
CA TYR A 68 -3.72 -5.27 11.14
C TYR A 68 -2.38 -4.82 11.73
N ASP A 69 -1.41 -5.73 11.81
CA ASP A 69 -0.08 -5.44 12.33
C ASP A 69 0.66 -4.38 11.49
N THR A 70 0.53 -4.47 10.16
CA THR A 70 1.13 -3.51 9.24
C THR A 70 0.54 -2.11 9.49
N LEU A 71 -0.78 -2.01 9.61
CA LEU A 71 -1.44 -0.74 9.90
C LEU A 71 -1.05 -0.24 11.30
N GLN A 72 -1.12 -1.08 12.33
CA GLN A 72 -0.76 -0.72 13.70
C GLN A 72 0.65 -0.13 13.80
N LYS A 73 1.63 -0.72 13.09
CA LYS A 73 3.03 -0.29 13.12
C LYS A 73 3.31 0.94 12.27
N ASN A 74 2.56 1.16 11.19
CA ASN A 74 2.95 2.13 10.15
C ASN A 74 1.91 3.24 9.88
N TYR A 75 0.66 3.08 10.28
CA TYR A 75 -0.40 4.05 10.00
C TYR A 75 -0.48 5.12 11.11
N PRO A 76 -0.17 6.40 10.81
CA PRO A 76 0.04 7.41 11.85
C PRO A 76 -1.25 8.08 12.35
N PHE A 77 -2.41 7.77 11.76
CA PHE A 77 -3.63 8.57 11.95
C PHE A 77 -4.72 7.90 12.81
N PHE A 78 -4.42 6.81 13.54
CA PHE A 78 -5.39 6.17 14.44
C PHE A 78 -5.96 7.15 15.47
N GLU A 79 -5.08 7.84 16.19
CA GLU A 79 -5.46 8.81 17.21
C GLU A 79 -6.25 9.99 16.64
N MET A 80 -5.95 10.39 15.40
CA MET A 80 -6.75 11.41 14.71
C MET A 80 -8.16 10.90 14.43
N GLY A 81 -8.30 9.68 13.93
CA GLY A 81 -9.60 9.04 13.68
C GLY A 81 -10.46 9.00 14.94
N LYS A 82 -9.88 8.56 16.06
CA LYS A 82 -10.53 8.52 17.37
C LYS A 82 -11.01 9.90 17.82
N ARG A 83 -10.14 10.92 17.80
CA ARG A 83 -10.50 12.28 18.27
C ARG A 83 -11.48 13.00 17.36
N LYS A 84 -11.34 12.88 16.03
CA LYS A 84 -12.12 13.65 15.06
C LYS A 84 -13.45 13.00 14.72
N ARG A 85 -13.54 11.67 14.81
CA ARG A 85 -14.68 10.89 14.30
C ARG A 85 -15.26 9.94 15.34
N GLY A 86 -14.63 9.83 16.51
CA GLY A 86 -15.09 8.95 17.59
C GLY A 86 -14.86 7.47 17.34
N PHE A 87 -14.09 7.09 16.31
CA PHE A 87 -13.86 5.69 15.95
C PHE A 87 -12.44 5.25 16.34
N ASP A 88 -12.36 4.36 17.33
CA ASP A 88 -11.09 3.76 17.79
C ASP A 88 -10.80 2.46 17.03
N TRP A 89 -10.25 2.57 15.82
CA TRP A 89 -10.05 1.41 14.94
C TRP A 89 -9.31 0.24 15.60
N LEU A 90 -8.35 0.52 16.49
CA LEU A 90 -7.56 -0.52 17.16
C LEU A 90 -8.36 -1.30 18.20
N SER A 91 -9.41 -0.71 18.79
CA SER A 91 -10.27 -1.43 19.75
C SER A 91 -11.20 -2.45 19.08
N HIS A 92 -11.30 -2.46 17.74
CA HIS A 92 -12.19 -3.36 16.99
C HIS A 92 -11.51 -4.65 16.50
N LYS A 93 -10.27 -4.95 16.94
CA LYS A 93 -9.52 -6.14 16.48
C LYS A 93 -10.34 -7.44 16.61
N GLU A 94 -10.95 -7.69 17.77
CA GLU A 94 -11.74 -8.91 18.01
C GLU A 94 -12.99 -9.00 17.11
N GLU A 95 -13.67 -7.87 16.87
CA GLU A 95 -14.79 -7.79 15.93
C GLU A 95 -14.33 -8.13 14.51
N PHE A 96 -13.20 -7.56 14.10
CA PHE A 96 -12.61 -7.79 12.79
C PHE A 96 -12.22 -9.25 12.58
N GLU A 97 -11.52 -9.87 13.53
CA GLU A 97 -11.19 -11.30 13.47
C GLU A 97 -12.44 -12.17 13.35
N LYS A 98 -13.48 -11.88 14.15
CA LYS A 98 -14.75 -12.59 14.08
C LYS A 98 -15.36 -12.47 12.67
N LYS A 99 -15.39 -11.26 12.11
CA LYS A 99 -15.94 -11.03 10.77
C LYS A 99 -15.16 -11.75 9.68
N ILE A 100 -13.84 -11.82 9.78
CA ILE A 100 -13.00 -12.57 8.84
C ILE A 100 -13.32 -14.07 8.88
N ARG A 101 -13.44 -14.65 10.09
CA ARG A 101 -13.81 -16.06 10.28
C ARG A 101 -15.21 -16.38 9.75
N GLU A 102 -16.14 -15.42 9.78
CA GLU A 102 -17.50 -15.57 9.26
C GLU A 102 -17.57 -15.56 7.72
N THR A 103 -16.51 -15.13 7.01
CA THR A 103 -16.53 -15.03 5.55
C THR A 103 -16.48 -16.40 4.86
N LYS A 104 -17.41 -16.64 3.95
CA LYS A 104 -17.60 -17.98 3.33
C LYS A 104 -16.74 -18.19 2.10
N ASN A 105 -16.32 -17.10 1.45
CA ASN A 105 -15.60 -17.14 0.18
C ASN A 105 -14.67 -15.93 0.04
N ASN A 106 -13.90 -15.92 -1.04
CA ASN A 106 -12.93 -14.88 -1.34
C ASN A 106 -13.54 -13.49 -1.54
N VAL A 107 -14.77 -13.40 -2.05
CA VAL A 107 -15.46 -12.12 -2.28
C VAL A 107 -15.90 -11.50 -0.95
N GLU A 108 -16.49 -12.29 -0.06
CA GLU A 108 -16.86 -11.85 1.28
C GLU A 108 -15.61 -11.41 2.07
N PHE A 109 -14.52 -12.19 1.98
CA PHE A 109 -13.24 -11.83 2.58
C PHE A 109 -12.70 -10.50 2.05
N TYR A 110 -12.64 -10.32 0.73
CA TYR A 110 -12.20 -9.08 0.10
C TYR A 110 -13.03 -7.87 0.56
N ASN A 111 -14.36 -8.01 0.58
CA ASN A 111 -15.26 -6.94 0.98
C ASN A 111 -15.09 -6.56 2.45
N GLU A 112 -14.85 -7.53 3.31
CA GLU A 112 -14.63 -7.30 4.73
C GLU A 112 -13.29 -6.59 4.98
N ILE A 113 -12.21 -7.00 4.31
CA ILE A 113 -10.93 -6.28 4.33
C ILE A 113 -11.09 -4.85 3.79
N LYS A 114 -11.80 -4.68 2.67
CA LYS A 114 -12.10 -3.36 2.09
C LYS A 114 -12.87 -2.48 3.08
N ARG A 115 -13.85 -3.03 3.81
CA ARG A 115 -14.60 -2.32 4.86
C ARG A 115 -13.64 -1.84 5.96
N MET A 116 -12.80 -2.72 6.49
CA MET A 116 -11.85 -2.38 7.57
C MET A 116 -10.89 -1.27 7.18
N VAL A 117 -10.31 -1.31 5.98
CA VAL A 117 -9.43 -0.25 5.48
C VAL A 117 -10.22 1.05 5.25
N THR A 118 -11.45 0.96 4.76
CA THR A 118 -12.33 2.14 4.55
C THR A 118 -12.68 2.83 5.87
N LEU A 119 -12.80 2.07 6.98
CA LEU A 119 -13.06 2.62 8.31
C LEU A 119 -11.91 3.47 8.87
N LEU A 120 -10.70 3.40 8.28
CA LEU A 120 -9.63 4.37 8.56
C LEU A 120 -10.01 5.79 8.08
N GLN A 121 -10.94 5.87 7.12
CA GLN A 121 -11.51 7.10 6.56
C GLN A 121 -10.42 8.10 6.11
N VAL A 122 -9.40 7.60 5.42
CA VAL A 122 -8.35 8.40 4.79
C VAL A 122 -8.22 7.97 3.33
N ALA A 123 -8.38 8.91 2.40
CA ALA A 123 -8.40 8.64 0.96
C ALA A 123 -7.12 7.96 0.41
N HIS A 124 -6.00 8.11 1.12
CA HIS A 124 -4.71 7.51 0.76
C HIS A 124 -4.47 6.12 1.39
N ALA A 125 -5.30 5.70 2.35
CA ALA A 125 -5.28 4.35 2.90
C ALA A 125 -6.41 3.55 2.25
N ARG A 126 -6.09 2.75 1.23
CA ARG A 126 -7.07 1.97 0.46
C ARG A 126 -6.49 0.64 0.01
N LEU A 127 -7.36 -0.35 -0.14
CA LEU A 127 -7.02 -1.59 -0.82
C LEU A 127 -6.80 -1.30 -2.31
N VAL A 128 -5.79 -1.93 -2.91
CA VAL A 128 -5.54 -1.80 -4.35
C VAL A 128 -6.54 -2.70 -5.09
N SER A 129 -7.63 -2.10 -5.56
CA SER A 129 -8.62 -2.78 -6.42
C SER A 129 -8.00 -3.20 -7.77
N PRO A 130 -8.59 -4.17 -8.50
CA PRO A 130 -8.14 -4.53 -9.83
C PRO A 130 -8.08 -3.38 -10.85
N GLU A 131 -8.98 -2.41 -10.75
CA GLU A 131 -9.02 -1.21 -11.58
C GLU A 131 -7.82 -0.30 -11.26
N LEU A 132 -7.61 -0.05 -9.97
CA LEU A 132 -6.47 0.76 -9.51
C LEU A 132 -5.12 0.11 -9.84
N PHE A 133 -5.01 -1.21 -9.72
CA PHE A 133 -3.83 -1.95 -10.14
C PHE A 133 -3.51 -1.72 -11.62
N GLN A 134 -4.51 -1.74 -12.50
CA GLN A 134 -4.32 -1.43 -13.93
C GLN A 134 -3.84 0.02 -14.15
N VAL A 135 -4.39 0.99 -13.41
CA VAL A 135 -3.95 2.38 -13.48
C VAL A 135 -2.49 2.51 -13.04
N PHE A 136 -2.12 1.90 -11.91
CA PHE A 136 -0.74 1.90 -11.42
C PHE A 136 0.20 1.19 -12.37
N GLN A 137 -0.19 0.03 -12.91
CA GLN A 137 0.61 -0.72 -13.87
C GLN A 137 0.85 0.09 -15.16
N LYS A 138 -0.18 0.78 -15.68
CA LYS A 138 -0.04 1.65 -16.85
C LYS A 138 0.94 2.80 -16.58
N ALA A 139 0.72 3.55 -15.51
CA ALA A 139 1.59 4.66 -15.14
C ALA A 139 3.05 4.20 -14.91
N PHE A 140 3.23 3.06 -14.23
CA PHE A 140 4.54 2.46 -14.02
C PHE A 140 5.24 2.12 -15.34
N ASN A 141 4.52 1.53 -16.29
CA ASN A 141 5.08 1.15 -17.58
C ASN A 141 5.49 2.34 -18.44
N GLU A 142 4.83 3.49 -18.29
CA GLU A 142 5.13 4.74 -18.99
C GLU A 142 6.36 5.45 -18.41
N VAL A 143 6.57 5.37 -17.08
CA VAL A 143 7.60 6.15 -16.38
C VAL A 143 8.91 5.37 -16.18
N VAL A 144 8.84 4.06 -15.93
CA VAL A 144 10.00 3.28 -15.47
C VAL A 144 10.75 2.63 -16.62
N LYS A 145 12.09 2.66 -16.57
CA LYS A 145 12.98 2.03 -17.57
C LYS A 145 12.91 0.50 -17.51
N SER A 146 13.11 -0.17 -18.64
CA SER A 146 12.92 -1.62 -18.81
C SER A 146 13.66 -2.50 -17.79
N GLU A 147 14.87 -2.12 -17.40
CA GLU A 147 15.73 -2.88 -16.50
C GLU A 147 15.19 -2.93 -15.05
N GLU A 148 14.54 -1.85 -14.60
CA GLU A 148 13.96 -1.75 -13.24
C GLU A 148 12.56 -2.39 -13.15
N LYS A 149 11.89 -2.59 -14.29
CA LYS A 149 10.54 -3.17 -14.33
C LYS A 149 10.49 -4.56 -13.71
N GLN A 150 11.52 -5.38 -13.92
CA GLN A 150 11.52 -6.78 -13.49
C GLN A 150 11.49 -6.94 -11.96
N LEU A 151 11.95 -5.93 -11.23
CA LEU A 151 11.97 -5.96 -9.76
C LEU A 151 10.63 -5.54 -9.15
N ASN A 152 9.76 -4.90 -9.92
CA ASN A 152 8.53 -4.29 -9.40
C ASN A 152 7.35 -5.29 -9.36
N PRO A 153 6.55 -5.31 -8.28
CA PRO A 153 5.37 -6.18 -8.20
C PRO A 153 4.34 -5.96 -9.32
N LEU A 154 4.25 -4.75 -9.89
CA LEU A 154 3.33 -4.44 -10.99
C LEU A 154 3.69 -5.15 -12.30
N SER A 155 4.91 -5.70 -12.42
CA SER A 155 5.36 -6.49 -13.57
C SER A 155 5.46 -7.99 -13.26
N ASN A 156 5.18 -8.42 -12.02
CA ASN A 156 5.29 -9.82 -11.64
C ASN A 156 4.16 -10.66 -12.27
N PRO A 157 4.46 -11.74 -13.01
CA PRO A 157 3.44 -12.50 -13.75
C PRO A 157 2.41 -13.18 -12.85
N ILE A 158 2.79 -13.60 -11.64
CA ILE A 158 1.87 -14.24 -10.68
C ILE A 158 0.89 -13.18 -10.16
N ILE A 159 1.38 -12.02 -9.73
CA ILE A 159 0.56 -10.90 -9.26
C ILE A 159 -0.41 -10.46 -10.37
N ILE A 160 0.07 -10.31 -11.61
CA ILE A 160 -0.79 -9.96 -12.76
C ILE A 160 -1.90 -11.00 -12.98
N LYS A 161 -1.57 -12.30 -12.86
CA LYS A 161 -2.54 -13.40 -12.98
C LYS A 161 -3.57 -13.33 -11.85
N ASP A 162 -3.16 -13.07 -10.62
CA ASP A 162 -4.04 -12.96 -9.46
C ASP A 162 -5.00 -11.75 -9.60
N TYR A 163 -4.50 -10.59 -10.02
CA TYR A 163 -5.35 -9.42 -10.28
C TYR A 163 -6.34 -9.63 -11.42
N LYS A 164 -6.02 -10.44 -12.43
CA LYS A 164 -6.99 -10.84 -13.47
C LYS A 164 -8.12 -11.68 -12.89
N TYR A 165 -7.82 -12.63 -12.00
CA TYR A 165 -8.83 -13.40 -11.28
C TYR A 165 -9.73 -12.48 -10.44
N TRP A 166 -9.13 -11.58 -9.68
CA TRP A 166 -9.88 -10.65 -8.83
C TRP A 166 -10.77 -9.69 -9.64
N LYS A 167 -10.30 -9.22 -10.81
CA LYS A 167 -11.11 -8.39 -11.71
C LYS A 167 -12.38 -9.10 -12.19
N GLN A 168 -12.31 -10.41 -12.41
CA GLN A 168 -13.46 -11.21 -12.86
C GLN A 168 -14.40 -11.56 -11.71
N THR A 169 -13.83 -11.71 -10.51
CA THR A 169 -14.52 -12.20 -9.31
C THR A 169 -15.22 -11.06 -8.56
N ILE A 170 -14.57 -9.91 -8.44
CA ILE A 170 -15.08 -8.74 -7.74
C ILE A 170 -15.84 -7.88 -8.74
N LYS A 171 -17.15 -7.75 -8.53
CA LYS A 171 -17.99 -6.79 -9.25
C LYS A 171 -18.14 -5.54 -8.40
N GLU A 172 -17.15 -4.65 -8.45
CA GLU A 172 -17.24 -3.40 -7.71
C GLU A 172 -18.34 -2.52 -8.31
N THR A 173 -19.36 -2.20 -7.51
CA THR A 173 -20.27 -1.09 -7.79
C THR A 173 -19.82 0.11 -6.97
N THR A 174 -19.20 1.08 -7.64
CA THR A 174 -18.91 2.36 -7.00
C THR A 174 -20.20 3.17 -6.95
N TYR A 175 -20.85 3.19 -5.80
CA TYR A 175 -21.96 4.11 -5.57
C TYR A 175 -21.40 5.48 -5.20
N ILE A 176 -21.36 6.38 -6.18
CA ILE A 176 -21.05 7.78 -5.92
C ILE A 176 -22.32 8.40 -5.37
N LEU A 177 -22.32 8.74 -4.08
CA LEU A 177 -23.37 9.57 -3.53
C LEU A 177 -23.43 10.85 -4.36
N PRO A 178 -24.59 11.25 -4.92
CA PRO A 178 -24.72 12.46 -5.73
C PRO A 178 -24.68 13.72 -4.86
N ILE A 179 -23.91 13.70 -3.78
CA ILE A 179 -23.78 14.73 -2.77
C ILE A 179 -22.29 14.87 -2.45
N ALA A 180 -21.75 16.06 -2.67
CA ALA A 180 -20.46 16.49 -2.18
C ALA A 180 -20.65 17.18 -0.81
N PHE A 181 -19.77 16.91 0.14
CA PHE A 181 -19.75 17.66 1.40
C PHE A 181 -18.66 18.73 1.33
N SER A 182 -18.99 19.97 1.69
CA SER A 182 -18.03 21.08 1.76
C SER A 182 -18.04 21.69 3.15
N TYR A 183 -16.89 22.13 3.65
CA TYR A 183 -16.79 22.81 4.93
C TYR A 183 -16.76 24.33 4.70
N ILE A 184 -17.83 25.02 5.05
CA ILE A 184 -18.02 26.45 4.86
C ILE A 184 -18.33 27.08 6.22
N GLU A 185 -17.51 28.04 6.64
CA GLU A 185 -17.71 28.84 7.87
C GLU A 185 -18.01 28.02 9.14
N GLY A 186 -17.29 26.91 9.33
CA GLY A 186 -17.46 26.08 10.52
C GLY A 186 -18.53 24.99 10.41
N LYS A 187 -19.18 24.85 9.25
CA LYS A 187 -20.27 23.88 9.03
C LYS A 187 -20.01 23.03 7.79
N TYR A 188 -20.34 21.75 7.87
CA TYR A 188 -20.42 20.90 6.67
C TYR A 188 -21.76 21.15 5.96
N VAL A 189 -21.71 21.50 4.68
CA VAL A 189 -22.87 21.63 3.79
C VAL A 189 -22.88 20.49 2.79
N ALA A 190 -24.06 19.93 2.51
CA ALA A 190 -24.30 18.95 1.47
C ALA A 190 -24.65 19.68 0.17
N ILE A 191 -23.86 19.47 -0.88
CA ILE A 191 -24.02 20.09 -2.19
C ILE A 191 -24.31 18.98 -3.20
N PRO A 192 -25.43 19.03 -3.96
CA PRO A 192 -25.67 18.07 -5.02
C PRO A 192 -24.50 18.06 -6.02
N TYR A 193 -24.01 16.87 -6.35
CA TYR A 193 -22.94 16.69 -7.34
C TYR A 193 -23.41 17.10 -8.74
N ASN A 194 -24.72 17.06 -9.00
CA ASN A 194 -25.36 17.61 -10.18
C ASN A 194 -25.79 19.07 -9.93
N LYS A 195 -25.10 20.02 -10.57
CA LYS A 195 -25.44 21.46 -10.55
C LYS A 195 -26.86 21.79 -11.05
N ASN A 196 -27.55 20.85 -11.70
CA ASN A 196 -28.84 21.07 -12.35
C ASN A 196 -30.07 20.67 -11.51
N GLU A 197 -29.87 20.07 -10.34
CA GLU A 197 -30.98 19.76 -9.42
C GLU A 197 -30.68 20.42 -8.09
N SER A 198 -31.12 21.67 -7.95
CA SER A 198 -31.27 22.28 -6.63
C SER A 198 -32.24 21.41 -5.83
N LEU A 199 -31.78 20.96 -4.65
CA LEU A 199 -32.67 20.41 -3.64
C LEU A 199 -33.66 21.51 -3.27
N LYS A 200 -34.89 21.40 -3.78
CA LYS A 200 -35.99 22.21 -3.31
C LYS A 200 -36.20 21.88 -1.83
N GLU A 201 -36.15 22.92 -1.01
CA GLU A 201 -36.43 22.88 0.43
C GLU A 201 -37.81 22.31 0.74
#